data_AF-A0A7C0UYX0-F1
#
_entry.id   AF-A0A7C0UYX0-F1
#
_cell.length_a   1.000
_cell.length_b   1.000
_cell.length_c   1.000
_cell.angle_alpha   90.00
_cell.angle_beta   90.00
_cell.angle_gamma   90.00
#
_symmetry.space_group_name_H-M   'P 1'
#
loop_
_entity.id
_entity.type
_entity.pdbx_description
1 polymer ?
#
loop_
_entity_poly.entity_id
_entity_poly.type
_entity_poly.pdbx_seq_one_letter_code
_entity_poly.pdbx_strand_id
1 'polypeptide(L)'
;MEKIKVFVYSTKLSTLGFVDKEGAMHACAQAGSSAFTGLKHYPGAMNERYISVEEKNAIAAVEAFCKKHGCDFEIIDFAKLGFLDKMKLKRKGVKTFPAILYGEKAFHGIPTEKDLERLVKH
;
A
#
# COMPACT_ATOMS: atom_id res chain seq x y z
N MET A 1 23.86 9.10 0.82
CA MET A 1 23.38 8.04 1.74
C MET A 1 22.34 7.22 1.00
N GLU A 2 22.34 5.91 1.20
CA GLU A 2 21.20 5.09 0.80
C GLU A 2 19.98 5.49 1.64
N LYS A 3 18.79 5.48 1.03
CA LYS A 3 17.52 5.77 1.72
C LYS A 3 16.83 4.47 2.07
N ILE A 4 16.16 4.42 3.23
CA ILE A 4 15.28 3.31 3.57
C ILE A 4 14.05 3.38 2.66
N LYS A 5 13.75 2.30 1.93
CA LYS A 5 12.60 2.20 1.03
C LYS A 5 11.50 1.38 1.68
N VAL A 6 10.34 1.97 1.91
CA VAL A 6 9.17 1.28 2.46
C VAL A 6 8.20 0.98 1.32
N PHE A 7 8.13 -0.28 0.92
CA PHE A 7 7.20 -0.76 -0.08
C PHE A 7 5.86 -1.10 0.56
N VAL A 8 4.81 -0.51 -0.01
CA VAL A 8 3.41 -0.80 0.30
C VAL A 8 2.69 -1.22 -0.98
N TYR A 9 1.54 -1.86 -0.85
CA TYR A 9 0.69 -2.33 -1.93
C TYR A 9 -0.69 -1.72 -1.74
N SER A 10 -0.89 -0.54 -2.34
CA SER A 10 -2.20 0.08 -2.25
C SER A 10 -3.22 -0.67 -3.11
N THR A 11 -4.41 -0.85 -2.57
CA THR A 11 -5.54 -1.44 -3.28
C THR A 11 -6.50 -0.33 -3.70
N LYS A 12 -6.91 -0.38 -4.98
CA LYS A 12 -8.05 0.41 -5.45
C LYS A 12 -9.28 -0.48 -5.35
N LEU A 13 -10.28 -0.05 -4.60
CA LEU A 13 -11.55 -0.76 -4.58
C LEU A 13 -12.23 -0.61 -5.94
N SER A 14 -12.52 -1.75 -6.58
CA SER A 14 -13.21 -1.79 -7.85
C SER A 14 -14.69 -1.52 -7.63
N THR A 15 -15.24 -0.53 -8.34
CA THR A 15 -16.68 -0.27 -8.37
C THR A 15 -17.45 -1.31 -9.20
N LEU A 16 -16.76 -2.14 -9.98
CA LEU A 16 -17.36 -3.17 -10.84
C LEU A 16 -17.99 -4.32 -10.04
N GLY A 17 -17.55 -4.56 -8.80
CA GLY A 17 -18.15 -5.58 -7.93
C GLY A 17 -19.42 -5.12 -7.20
N PHE A 18 -19.68 -3.81 -7.17
CA PHE A 18 -20.83 -3.24 -6.45
C PHE A 18 -22.03 -2.98 -7.34
N VAL A 19 -21.83 -2.92 -8.65
CA VAL A 19 -22.90 -2.68 -9.60
C VAL A 19 -22.64 -3.58 -10.80
N ASP A 20 -23.43 -4.64 -10.93
CA ASP A 20 -23.71 -5.17 -12.26
C ASP A 20 -24.37 -4.03 -13.04
N LYS A 21 -23.50 -3.29 -13.74
CA LYS A 21 -23.86 -2.04 -14.40
C LYS A 21 -24.91 -2.30 -15.49
N GLU A 22 -24.94 -3.52 -16.02
CA GLU A 22 -25.95 -3.97 -16.98
C GLU A 22 -27.27 -4.32 -16.28
N GLY A 23 -27.24 -4.97 -15.11
CA GLY A 23 -28.44 -5.27 -14.31
C GLY A 23 -29.15 -4.02 -13.75
N ALA A 24 -28.40 -2.98 -13.36
CA ALA A 24 -28.96 -1.74 -12.82
C ALA A 24 -29.50 -0.78 -13.90
N MET A 25 -29.16 -0.99 -15.18
CA MET A 25 -29.69 -0.21 -16.31
C MET A 25 -30.94 -0.84 -16.95
N HIS A 26 -31.39 -2.00 -16.45
CA HIS A 26 -32.62 -2.62 -16.91
C HIS A 26 -33.83 -1.79 -16.46
N ALA A 27 -34.76 -1.48 -17.37
CA ALA A 27 -35.90 -0.59 -17.13
C ALA A 27 -36.83 -1.02 -15.98
N CYS A 28 -36.74 -2.27 -15.53
CA CYS A 28 -37.49 -2.83 -14.40
C CYS A 28 -36.81 -2.62 -13.03
N ALA A 29 -35.54 -2.21 -12.99
CA ALA A 29 -34.82 -1.93 -11.76
C ALA A 29 -35.13 -0.48 -11.31
N GLN A 30 -36.21 -0.29 -10.55
CA GLN A 30 -36.45 0.93 -9.77
C GLN A 30 -35.42 1.13 -8.62
N ALA A 31 -34.19 0.65 -8.78
CA ALA A 31 -33.07 0.89 -7.86
C ALA A 31 -32.30 2.18 -8.24
N GLY A 32 -32.94 3.09 -8.97
CA GLY A 32 -32.44 4.44 -9.19
C GLY A 32 -32.31 5.13 -7.83
N SER A 33 -31.07 5.40 -7.40
CA SER A 33 -30.63 6.04 -6.15
C SER A 33 -30.44 5.18 -4.88
N SER A 34 -31.14 4.05 -4.71
CA SER A 34 -30.97 3.19 -3.51
C SER A 34 -29.73 2.27 -3.59
N ALA A 35 -29.37 1.78 -4.77
CA ALA A 35 -28.19 0.91 -4.98
C ALA A 35 -26.85 1.58 -4.60
N PHE A 36 -26.83 2.91 -4.58
CA PHE A 36 -25.64 3.71 -4.25
C PHE A 36 -25.65 4.23 -2.80
N THR A 37 -26.68 3.93 -2.00
CA THR A 37 -26.73 4.36 -0.59
C THR A 37 -25.64 3.72 0.26
N GLY A 38 -25.24 2.48 -0.05
CA GLY A 38 -24.09 1.81 0.57
C GLY A 38 -22.76 2.52 0.31
N LEU A 39 -22.66 3.31 -0.77
CA LEU A 39 -21.48 4.11 -1.12
C LEU A 39 -21.47 5.48 -0.43
N LYS A 40 -22.58 5.93 0.19
CA LYS A 40 -22.64 7.21 0.92
C LYS A 40 -21.84 7.19 2.22
N HIS A 41 -21.63 6.02 2.80
CA HIS A 41 -20.82 5.84 4.02
C HIS A 41 -19.35 5.53 3.71
N TYR A 42 -18.96 5.64 2.45
CA TYR A 42 -17.59 5.36 2.04
C TYR A 42 -16.66 6.49 2.51
N PRO A 43 -15.65 6.17 3.36
CA PRO A 43 -14.74 7.17 3.88
C PRO A 43 -13.67 7.46 2.82
N GLY A 44 -13.97 8.39 1.92
CA GLY A 44 -13.01 8.92 0.95
C GLY A 44 -13.57 9.12 -0.45
N ALA A 45 -12.87 9.90 -1.28
CA ALA A 45 -13.15 9.89 -2.71
C ALA A 45 -12.83 8.50 -3.28
N MET A 46 -13.59 7.97 -4.25
CA MET A 46 -13.34 6.68 -4.95
C MET A 46 -11.94 6.57 -5.63
N ASN A 47 -11.15 7.63 -5.59
CA ASN A 47 -9.77 7.70 -6.06
C ASN A 47 -8.73 7.43 -4.96
N GLU A 48 -9.12 7.37 -3.70
CA GLU A 48 -8.22 7.05 -2.59
C GLU A 48 -7.87 5.56 -2.62
N ARG A 49 -6.58 5.26 -2.68
CA ARG A 49 -6.09 3.88 -2.58
C ARG A 49 -5.83 3.55 -1.13
N TYR A 50 -6.24 2.37 -0.71
CA TYR A 50 -6.15 1.91 0.67
C TYR A 50 -4.89 1.08 0.84
N ILE A 51 -4.13 1.39 1.90
CA ILE A 51 -3.05 0.55 2.41
C ILE A 51 -3.48 -0.04 3.75
N SER A 52 -2.99 -1.24 4.06
CA SER A 52 -3.36 -1.99 5.25
C SER A 52 -2.91 -1.29 6.53
N VAL A 53 -3.49 -1.68 7.67
CA VAL A 53 -3.04 -1.19 8.99
C VAL A 53 -1.58 -1.56 9.24
N GLU A 54 -1.15 -2.75 8.81
CA GLU A 54 0.24 -3.20 8.93
C GLU A 54 1.20 -2.30 8.13
N GLU A 55 0.80 -1.90 6.92
CA GLU A 55 1.59 -1.00 6.08
C GLU A 55 1.70 0.41 6.68
N LYS A 56 0.60 0.94 7.23
CA LYS A 56 0.61 2.22 7.97
C LYS A 56 1.55 2.15 9.17
N ASN A 57 1.48 1.06 9.93
CA ASN A 57 2.33 0.86 11.11
C ASN A 57 3.81 0.72 10.73
N ALA A 58 4.12 0.06 9.62
CA ALA A 58 5.48 -0.04 9.12
C ALA A 58 6.05 1.31 8.68
N ILE A 59 5.25 2.14 7.99
CA ILE A 59 5.63 3.52 7.65
C ILE A 59 5.94 4.31 8.93
N ALA A 60 5.03 4.28 9.91
CA ALA A 60 5.19 5.02 11.16
C ALA A 60 6.46 4.57 11.94
N ALA A 61 6.75 3.27 11.97
CA ALA A 61 7.94 2.74 12.61
C ALA A 61 9.23 3.24 11.93
N VAL A 62 9.28 3.25 10.59
CA VAL A 62 10.44 3.75 9.83
C VAL A 62 10.59 5.26 9.97
N GLU A 63 9.50 6.00 9.94
CA GLU A 63 9.50 7.45 10.14
C GLU A 63 10.05 7.83 11.52
N ALA A 64 9.56 7.17 12.57
CA ALA A 64 10.03 7.39 13.93
C ALA A 64 11.53 7.07 14.09
N PHE A 65 11.98 5.96 13.48
CA PHE A 65 13.40 5.59 13.45
C PHE A 65 14.24 6.64 12.74
N CYS A 66 13.84 7.08 11.55
CA CYS A 66 14.63 8.05 10.79
C CYS A 66 14.67 9.44 11.43
N LYS A 67 13.58 9.86 12.07
CA LYS A 67 13.57 11.08 12.89
C LYS A 67 14.58 11.01 14.05
N LYS A 68 14.76 9.84 14.66
CA LYS A 68 15.67 9.63 15.80
C LYS A 68 17.14 9.52 15.37
N HIS A 69 17.41 8.85 14.26
CA HIS A 69 18.78 8.49 13.84
C HIS A 69 19.31 9.33 12.68
N GLY A 70 18.54 10.30 12.17
CA GLY A 70 18.96 11.20 11.10
C GLY A 70 19.08 10.53 9.72
N CYS A 71 18.24 9.52 9.44
CA CYS A 71 18.17 8.90 8.12
C CYS A 71 17.02 9.46 7.25
N ASP A 72 17.14 9.23 5.95
CA ASP A 72 16.07 9.49 5.00
C ASP A 72 15.32 8.21 4.65
N PHE A 73 14.03 8.33 4.40
CA PHE A 73 13.22 7.24 3.88
C PHE A 73 12.33 7.69 2.71
N GLU A 74 11.89 6.74 1.91
CA GLU A 74 10.88 6.94 0.87
C GLU A 74 9.80 5.85 0.93
N ILE A 75 8.56 6.22 0.61
CA ILE A 75 7.44 5.29 0.53
C ILE A 75 7.17 4.99 -0.95
N ILE A 76 7.15 3.71 -1.30
CA ILE A 76 6.95 3.24 -2.68
C ILE A 76 5.68 2.41 -2.74
N ASP A 77 4.68 2.92 -3.47
CA ASP A 77 3.45 2.17 -3.76
C ASP A 77 3.69 1.19 -4.91
N PHE A 78 3.89 -0.07 -4.57
CA PHE A 78 4.14 -1.17 -5.50
C PHE A 78 3.03 -1.29 -6.56
N ALA A 79 1.78 -0.93 -6.24
CA ALA A 79 0.69 -0.98 -7.20
C ALA A 79 0.90 0.01 -8.38
N LYS A 80 1.61 1.12 -8.16
CA LYS A 80 1.92 2.13 -9.20
C LYS A 80 3.09 1.77 -10.11
N LEU A 81 3.87 0.73 -9.77
CA LEU A 81 5.05 0.36 -10.55
C LEU A 81 4.68 -0.36 -11.86
N GLY A 82 5.52 -0.16 -12.88
CA GLY A 82 5.45 -0.90 -14.14
C GLY A 82 5.78 -2.39 -13.95
N PHE A 83 5.39 -3.22 -14.92
CA PHE A 83 5.58 -4.67 -14.85
C PHE A 83 7.06 -5.06 -14.66
N LEU A 84 7.97 -4.44 -15.41
CA LEU A 84 9.40 -4.76 -15.34
C LEU A 84 10.01 -4.40 -13.97
N ASP A 85 9.60 -3.29 -13.36
CA ASP A 85 10.08 -2.88 -12.04
C ASP A 85 9.57 -3.82 -10.94
N LYS A 86 8.30 -4.21 -11.02
CA LYS A 86 7.71 -5.24 -10.14
C LYS A 86 8.49 -6.55 -10.22
N MET A 87 8.87 -6.99 -11.42
CA MET A 87 9.66 -8.22 -11.61
C MET A 87 11.07 -8.11 -11.02
N LYS A 88 11.74 -6.97 -11.22
CA LYS A 88 13.06 -6.71 -10.61
C LYS A 88 12.98 -6.74 -9.08
N LEU A 89 11.97 -6.10 -8.49
CA LEU A 89 11.77 -6.07 -7.04
C LEU A 89 11.46 -7.45 -6.45
N LYS A 90 10.63 -8.25 -7.13
CA LYS A 90 10.37 -9.65 -6.73
C LYS A 90 11.64 -10.49 -6.73
N ARG A 91 12.55 -10.29 -7.71
CA ARG A 91 13.87 -10.94 -7.73
C ARG A 91 14.77 -10.49 -6.57
N LYS A 92 14.64 -9.23 -6.13
CA LYS A 92 15.28 -8.69 -4.92
C LYS A 92 14.59 -9.10 -3.61
N GLY A 93 13.60 -9.99 -3.65
CA GLY A 93 12.94 -10.50 -2.45
C GLY A 93 11.74 -9.68 -1.95
N VAL A 94 11.34 -8.60 -2.65
CA VAL A 94 10.12 -7.85 -2.31
C VAL A 94 8.89 -8.63 -2.79
N LYS A 95 8.38 -9.53 -1.95
CA LYS A 95 7.31 -10.48 -2.28
C LYS A 95 6.05 -10.28 -1.43
N THR A 96 6.21 -9.89 -0.17
CA THR A 96 5.13 -9.59 0.78
C THR A 96 5.20 -8.12 1.17
N PHE A 97 4.08 -7.55 1.59
CA PHE A 97 3.97 -6.14 1.99
C PHE A 97 3.42 -6.04 3.41
N PRO A 98 3.88 -5.09 4.23
CA PRO A 98 4.94 -4.12 3.93
C PRO A 98 6.32 -4.77 3.79
N ALA A 99 7.18 -4.18 2.94
CA ALA A 99 8.58 -4.57 2.84
C ALA A 99 9.48 -3.34 3.00
N ILE A 100 10.51 -3.46 3.81
CA ILE A 100 11.49 -2.40 4.07
C ILE A 100 12.82 -2.83 3.45
N LEU A 101 13.39 -1.96 2.61
CA LEU A 101 14.62 -2.27 1.88
C LEU A 101 15.66 -1.19 2.13
N TYR A 102 16.89 -1.63 2.37
CA TYR A 102 18.08 -0.78 2.49
C TYR A 102 19.23 -1.49 1.77
N GLY A 103 19.80 -0.85 0.76
CA GLY A 103 20.75 -1.49 -0.16
C GLY A 103 20.15 -2.74 -0.83
N GLU A 104 20.71 -3.91 -0.52
CA GLU A 104 20.23 -5.21 -1.00
C GLU A 104 19.44 -6.01 0.04
N LYS A 105 19.35 -5.52 1.28
CA LYS A 105 18.67 -6.20 2.37
C LYS A 105 17.19 -5.87 2.36
N ALA A 106 16.34 -6.88 2.58
CA ALA A 106 14.91 -6.73 2.72
C ALA A 106 14.42 -7.28 4.07
N PHE A 107 13.53 -6.54 4.71
CA PHE A 107 12.74 -6.97 5.85
C PHE A 107 11.27 -6.95 5.45
N HIS A 108 10.46 -7.88 5.97
CA HIS A 108 9.03 -7.97 5.67
C HIS A 108 8.21 -7.89 6.96
N GLY A 109 7.11 -7.15 6.92
CA GLY A 109 6.24 -6.92 8.07
C GLY A 109 6.50 -5.59 8.78
N ILE A 110 5.98 -5.44 10.00
CA ILE A 110 6.17 -4.24 10.83
C ILE A 110 7.51 -4.36 11.56
N PRO A 111 8.50 -3.49 11.29
CA PRO A 111 9.82 -3.61 11.89
C PRO A 111 9.82 -3.08 13.32
N THR A 112 10.59 -3.72 14.20
CA THR A 112 11.00 -3.11 15.47
C THR A 112 12.19 -2.18 15.26
N GLU A 113 12.51 -1.32 16.24
CA GLU A 113 13.72 -0.49 16.18
C GLU A 113 14.99 -1.35 16.00
N LYS A 114 15.09 -2.51 16.67
CA LYS A 114 16.25 -3.42 16.51
C LYS A 114 16.35 -4.00 15.10
N ASP A 115 15.22 -4.26 14.45
CA ASP A 115 15.23 -4.75 13.06
C ASP A 115 15.74 -3.68 12.11
N LEU A 116 15.32 -2.42 12.31
CA LEU A 116 15.81 -1.28 11.53
C LEU A 116 17.30 -1.04 11.79
N GLU A 117 17.76 -1.10 13.04
CA GLU A 117 19.18 -0.99 13.35
C GLU A 117 20.01 -2.08 12.65
N ARG A 118 19.55 -3.33 12.64
CA ARG A 118 20.21 -4.43 11.93
C ARG A 118 20.19 -4.24 10.41
N LEU A 119 19.15 -3.60 9.90
CA LEU A 119 19.00 -3.33 8.48
C LEU A 119 19.99 -2.27 8.01
N VAL A 120 20.16 -1.17 8.78
CA VAL A 120 21.04 -0.06 8.42
C VAL A 120 22.50 -0.19 8.90
N LYS A 121 22.79 -1.01 9.93
CA LYS A 121 24.17 -1.28 10.34
C LYS A 121 24.75 -2.38 9.44
N HIS A 122 25.83 -2.03 8.72
CA HIS A 122 26.59 -2.81 7.72
C HIS A 122 26.00 -2.74 6.32
#